data_AF-A0A535JDC7-F1
#
_entry.id   AF-A0A535JDC7-F1
#
_cell.length_a   1.000
_cell.length_b   1.000
_cell.length_c   1.000
_cell.angle_alpha   90.00
_cell.angle_beta   90.00
_cell.angle_gamma   90.00
#
_symmetry.space_group_name_H-M   'P 1'
#
loop_
_entity.id
_entity.type
_entity.pdbx_description
1 polymer ?
#
loop_
_entity_poly.entity_id
_entity_poly.type
_entity_poly.pdbx_seq_one_letter_code
_entity_poly.pdbx_strand_id
1 'polypeptide(L)'
;MRSVRWTLATAGGFVLGGVALHSPGASAIGASYLEWDVSAAALGVILGSIVGVITALLQMLALGVRSWRLVVASVIAVAVAHALADGAPAAWGVGVAAAISGLCAAAALAWAFRTPSWQLIIASAFAWWAGWLVGVGVAGALGLSGGSTPAAWATEHAVIAGILGLTWGSATSPDGRRVLQTRQLLAQLARVQDRRSN
;
A
#
# COMPACT_ATOMS: atom_id res chain seq x y z
N MET A 1 -16.69 -12.45 7.58
CA MET A 1 -17.03 -11.62 6.40
C MET A 1 -15.93 -10.62 6.16
N ARG A 2 -15.38 -10.57 4.93
CA ARG A 2 -14.38 -9.56 4.53
C ARG A 2 -15.00 -8.16 4.56
N SER A 3 -14.25 -7.15 4.96
CA SER A 3 -14.75 -5.77 5.04
C SER A 3 -14.64 -5.10 3.68
N VAL A 4 -15.75 -5.00 2.95
CA VAL A 4 -15.80 -4.30 1.65
C VAL A 4 -15.31 -2.86 1.79
N ARG A 5 -15.67 -2.17 2.88
CA ARG A 5 -15.23 -0.79 3.15
C ARG A 5 -13.70 -0.69 3.29
N TRP A 6 -13.06 -1.66 3.92
CA TRP A 6 -11.59 -1.69 4.05
C TRP A 6 -10.92 -1.91 2.70
N THR A 7 -11.41 -2.89 1.94
CA THR A 7 -10.86 -3.20 0.61
C THR A 7 -10.98 -2.00 -0.32
N LEU A 8 -12.14 -1.34 -0.36
CA LEU A 8 -12.35 -0.15 -1.16
C LEU A 8 -11.54 1.04 -0.67
N ALA A 9 -11.37 1.23 0.63
CA ALA A 9 -10.50 2.29 1.16
C ALA A 9 -9.02 2.08 0.80
N THR A 10 -8.57 0.82 0.80
CA THR A 10 -7.20 0.45 0.39
C THR A 10 -7.01 0.70 -1.10
N ALA A 11 -7.91 0.20 -1.94
CA ALA A 11 -7.88 0.43 -3.39
C ALA A 11 -8.00 1.92 -3.74
N GLY A 12 -8.95 2.63 -3.14
CA GLY A 12 -9.13 4.07 -3.35
C GLY A 12 -7.91 4.88 -2.92
N GLY A 13 -7.30 4.54 -1.78
CA GLY A 13 -6.06 5.19 -1.33
C GLY A 13 -4.91 5.01 -2.31
N PHE A 14 -4.71 3.78 -2.80
CA PHE A 14 -3.67 3.50 -3.78
C PHE A 14 -3.94 4.18 -5.12
N VAL A 15 -5.18 4.18 -5.62
CA VAL A 15 -5.54 4.83 -6.88
C VAL A 15 -5.40 6.34 -6.79
N LEU A 16 -5.94 6.97 -5.73
CA LEU A 16 -5.82 8.42 -5.53
C LEU A 16 -4.36 8.84 -5.45
N GLY A 17 -3.53 8.04 -4.79
CA GLY A 17 -2.10 8.27 -4.73
C GLY A 17 -1.38 8.08 -6.07
N GLY A 18 -1.66 6.97 -6.75
CA GLY A 18 -1.06 6.63 -8.05
C GLY A 18 -1.38 7.65 -9.13
N VAL A 19 -2.60 8.20 -9.15
CA VAL A 19 -3.06 9.19 -10.14
C VAL A 19 -2.59 10.61 -9.81
N ALA A 20 -2.64 11.02 -8.54
CA ALA A 20 -2.41 12.42 -8.17
C ALA A 20 -0.93 12.79 -7.99
N LEU A 21 -0.06 11.80 -7.75
CA LEU A 21 1.32 12.05 -7.31
C LEU A 21 2.40 11.50 -8.25
N HIS A 22 2.06 10.85 -9.37
CA HIS A 22 3.06 10.52 -10.38
C HIS A 22 3.40 11.75 -11.23
N SER A 23 4.63 12.26 -11.05
CA SER A 23 5.18 13.32 -11.90
C SER A 23 5.61 12.75 -13.26
N PRO A 24 5.47 13.52 -14.36
CA PRO A 24 6.28 13.31 -15.55
C PRO A 24 7.76 13.27 -15.13
N GLY A 25 8.44 12.15 -15.33
CA GLY A 25 9.85 11.98 -14.97
C GLY A 25 10.16 11.15 -13.73
N ALA A 26 9.17 10.52 -13.08
CA ALA A 26 9.47 9.26 -12.37
C ALA A 26 9.89 8.26 -13.44
N SER A 27 11.20 8.02 -13.55
CA SER A 27 11.76 7.12 -14.53
C SER A 27 11.10 5.76 -14.35
N ALA A 28 10.46 5.27 -15.41
CA ALA A 28 10.11 3.87 -15.51
C ALA A 28 11.31 3.06 -15.04
N ILE A 29 11.08 2.07 -14.17
CA ILE A 29 12.05 1.05 -13.74
C ILE A 29 13.24 0.96 -14.71
N GLY A 30 14.41 1.40 -14.25
CA GLY A 30 15.69 1.21 -14.95
C GLY A 30 16.03 2.18 -16.08
N ALA A 31 16.17 3.48 -15.77
CA ALA A 31 16.99 4.37 -16.61
C ALA A 31 18.42 3.80 -16.82
N SER A 32 18.92 3.04 -15.84
CA SER A 32 20.13 2.22 -15.91
C SER A 32 19.79 0.74 -15.66
N TYR A 33 20.37 -0.18 -16.46
CA TYR A 33 20.05 -1.61 -16.36
C TYR A 33 20.52 -2.25 -15.02
N LEU A 34 21.66 -1.80 -14.49
CA LEU A 34 22.28 -2.35 -13.28
C LEU A 34 22.41 -1.36 -12.12
N GLU A 35 22.23 -0.07 -12.36
CA GLU A 35 22.48 0.98 -11.36
C GLU A 35 21.18 1.44 -10.71
N TRP A 36 21.31 1.82 -9.44
CA TRP A 36 20.24 2.45 -8.69
C TRP A 36 20.15 3.94 -9.00
N ASP A 37 18.94 4.41 -9.31
CA ASP A 37 18.65 5.84 -9.33
C ASP A 37 18.21 6.29 -7.94
N VAL A 38 19.18 6.76 -7.15
CA VAL A 38 18.96 7.19 -5.77
C VAL A 38 18.04 8.40 -5.68
N SER A 39 18.10 9.31 -6.66
CA SER A 39 17.27 10.51 -6.69
C SER A 39 15.82 10.16 -6.98
N ALA A 40 15.57 9.28 -7.96
CA ALA A 40 14.24 8.76 -8.24
C ALA A 40 13.68 7.95 -7.06
N ALA A 41 14.50 7.08 -6.43
CA ALA A 41 14.09 6.35 -5.23
C ALA A 41 13.67 7.30 -4.09
N ALA A 42 14.43 8.36 -3.85
CA ALA A 42 14.12 9.35 -2.81
C ALA A 42 12.82 10.10 -3.10
N LEU A 43 12.58 10.50 -4.35
CA LEU A 43 11.31 11.08 -4.77
C LEU A 43 10.16 10.09 -4.57
N GLY A 44 10.36 8.84 -4.95
CA GLY A 44 9.41 7.75 -4.73
C GLY A 44 9.05 7.56 -3.25
N VAL A 45 10.02 7.61 -2.33
CA VAL A 45 9.76 7.57 -0.88
C VAL A 45 8.84 8.71 -0.46
N ILE A 46 9.06 9.94 -0.93
CA ILE A 46 8.26 11.12 -0.58
C ILE A 46 6.83 10.94 -1.09
N LEU A 47 6.67 10.63 -2.38
CA LEU A 47 5.35 10.45 -3.00
C LEU A 47 4.61 9.29 -2.35
N GLY A 48 5.26 8.14 -2.21
CA GLY A 48 4.69 6.96 -1.57
C GLY A 48 4.32 7.18 -0.11
N SER A 49 5.04 8.03 0.62
CA SER A 49 4.67 8.43 1.98
C SER A 49 3.36 9.21 2.01
N ILE A 50 3.16 10.14 1.08
CA ILE A 50 1.91 10.90 0.96
C ILE A 50 0.75 9.94 0.63
N VAL A 51 0.94 9.02 -0.32
CA VAL A 51 -0.05 7.98 -0.65
C VAL A 51 -0.37 7.10 0.56
N GLY A 52 0.65 6.69 1.30
CA GLY A 52 0.50 5.88 2.51
C GLY A 52 -0.33 6.59 3.59
N VAL A 53 -0.12 7.90 3.79
CA VAL A 53 -0.93 8.71 4.70
C VAL A 53 -2.39 8.76 4.24
N ILE A 54 -2.65 9.07 2.96
CA ILE A 54 -4.01 9.11 2.39
C ILE A 54 -4.71 7.76 2.58
N THR A 55 -4.01 6.67 2.25
CA THR A 55 -4.54 5.31 2.37
C THR A 55 -4.90 4.98 3.81
N ALA A 56 -4.02 5.29 4.77
CA ALA A 56 -4.29 5.05 6.18
C ALA A 56 -5.48 5.87 6.70
N LEU A 57 -5.61 7.13 6.28
CA LEU A 57 -6.75 7.99 6.64
C LEU A 57 -8.06 7.39 6.14
N LEU A 58 -8.11 6.92 4.88
CA LEU A 58 -9.28 6.27 4.32
C LEU A 58 -9.60 4.96 5.04
N GLN A 59 -8.60 4.14 5.36
CA GLN A 59 -8.78 2.90 6.12
C GLN A 59 -9.29 3.16 7.54
N MET A 60 -8.79 4.21 8.21
CA MET A 60 -9.26 4.65 9.51
C MET A 60 -10.72 5.11 9.47
N LEU A 61 -11.09 5.91 8.46
CA LEU A 61 -12.48 6.34 8.23
C LEU A 61 -13.40 5.15 7.95
N ALA A 62 -12.95 4.19 7.13
CA ALA A 62 -13.72 2.99 6.79
C ALA A 62 -14.03 2.11 8.01
N LEU A 63 -13.14 2.08 9.01
CA LEU A 63 -13.31 1.30 10.23
C LEU A 63 -13.86 2.10 11.41
N GLY A 64 -13.87 3.43 11.34
CA GLY A 64 -14.24 4.31 12.45
C GLY A 64 -13.20 4.38 13.57
N VAL A 65 -11.93 4.10 13.26
CA VAL A 65 -10.82 3.95 14.23
C VAL A 65 -9.78 5.05 14.07
N ARG A 66 -8.99 5.31 15.12
CA ARG A 66 -7.80 6.17 15.04
C ARG A 66 -6.56 5.37 15.47
N SER A 67 -5.56 5.27 14.58
CA SER A 67 -4.34 4.49 14.81
C SER A 67 -3.15 5.08 14.07
N TRP A 68 -2.23 5.73 14.78
CA TRP A 68 -0.97 6.23 14.19
C TRP A 68 -0.10 5.09 13.63
N ARG A 69 -0.18 3.89 14.22
CA ARG A 69 0.53 2.71 13.72
C ARG A 69 0.06 2.29 12.33
N LEU A 70 -1.24 2.48 12.04
CA LEU A 70 -1.76 2.20 10.71
C LEU A 70 -1.24 3.21 9.68
N VAL A 71 -1.07 4.47 10.09
CA VAL A 71 -0.42 5.50 9.26
C VAL A 71 1.02 5.09 8.95
N VAL A 72 1.83 4.78 9.97
CA VAL A 72 3.22 4.36 9.78
C VAL A 72 3.31 3.10 8.91
N ALA A 73 2.45 2.11 9.14
CA ALA A 73 2.49 0.88 8.35
C ALA A 73 2.13 1.11 6.87
N SER A 74 1.13 1.96 6.60
CA SER A 74 0.75 2.30 5.23
C SER A 74 1.81 3.14 4.53
N VAL A 75 2.46 4.07 5.26
CA VAL A 75 3.60 4.84 4.77
C VAL A 75 4.74 3.90 4.37
N ILE A 76 5.15 2.99 5.26
CA ILE A 76 6.24 2.03 4.96
C ILE A 76 5.87 1.17 3.74
N ALA A 77 4.65 0.62 3.70
CA ALA A 77 4.21 -0.24 2.61
C ALA A 77 4.32 0.46 1.25
N VAL A 78 3.82 1.69 1.15
CA VAL A 78 3.73 2.40 -0.14
C VAL A 78 5.02 3.14 -0.49
N ALA A 79 5.73 3.71 0.47
CA ALA A 79 7.01 4.39 0.24
C ALA A 79 8.08 3.42 -0.28
N VAL A 80 8.16 2.20 0.28
CA VAL A 80 9.10 1.17 -0.20
C VAL A 80 8.75 0.74 -1.62
N ALA A 81 7.47 0.55 -1.91
CA ALA A 81 7.02 0.17 -3.25
C ALA A 81 7.38 1.23 -4.29
N HIS A 82 7.11 2.49 -4.01
CA HIS A 82 7.51 3.59 -4.90
C HIS A 82 9.02 3.71 -5.05
N ALA A 83 9.78 3.66 -3.94
CA ALA A 83 11.24 3.73 -4.01
C ALA A 83 11.84 2.64 -4.93
N LEU A 84 11.27 1.44 -4.88
CA LEU A 84 11.67 0.32 -5.73
C LEU A 84 11.18 0.48 -7.17
N ALA A 85 9.96 0.95 -7.39
CA ALA A 85 9.43 1.19 -8.73
C ALA A 85 10.21 2.28 -9.47
N ASP A 86 10.61 3.33 -8.74
CA ASP A 86 11.20 4.52 -9.34
C ASP A 86 12.73 4.43 -9.44
N GLY A 87 13.39 3.77 -8.48
CA GLY A 87 14.85 3.79 -8.37
C GLY A 87 15.59 2.46 -8.53
N ALA A 88 14.89 1.31 -8.53
CA ALA A 88 15.58 0.02 -8.63
C ALA A 88 16.10 -0.24 -10.06
N PRO A 89 17.19 -1.01 -10.21
CA PRO A 89 17.72 -1.38 -11.53
C PRO A 89 16.70 -2.16 -12.36
N ALA A 90 16.67 -1.93 -13.69
CA ALA A 90 15.76 -2.67 -14.57
C ALA A 90 15.92 -4.20 -14.48
N ALA A 91 17.13 -4.68 -14.23
CA ALA A 91 17.42 -6.11 -14.08
C ALA A 91 16.66 -6.78 -12.93
N TRP A 92 16.19 -6.03 -11.92
CA TRP A 92 15.35 -6.57 -10.85
C TRP A 92 13.96 -6.94 -11.37
N GLY A 93 13.43 -6.16 -12.32
CA GLY A 93 12.07 -6.29 -12.81
C GLY A 93 11.01 -6.10 -11.71
N VAL A 94 9.75 -6.12 -12.14
CA VAL A 94 8.60 -5.90 -11.25
C VAL A 94 8.50 -6.99 -10.18
N GLY A 95 8.86 -8.24 -10.50
CA GLY A 95 8.72 -9.37 -9.58
C GLY A 95 9.55 -9.24 -8.31
N VAL A 96 10.81 -8.79 -8.43
CA VAL A 96 11.71 -8.60 -7.28
C VAL A 96 11.26 -7.38 -6.45
N ALA A 97 10.95 -6.27 -7.11
CA ALA A 97 10.42 -5.07 -6.45
C ALA A 97 9.13 -5.37 -5.67
N ALA A 98 8.20 -6.11 -6.27
CA ALA A 98 6.94 -6.52 -5.65
C ALA A 98 7.15 -7.48 -4.47
N ALA A 99 8.16 -8.35 -4.52
CA ALA A 99 8.46 -9.28 -3.43
C ALA A 99 9.01 -8.55 -2.21
N ILE A 100 10.00 -7.66 -2.40
CA ILE A 100 10.62 -6.89 -1.31
C ILE A 100 9.60 -5.95 -0.68
N SER A 101 8.89 -5.16 -1.49
CA SER A 101 7.85 -4.25 -0.98
C SER A 101 6.70 -5.02 -0.29
N GLY A 102 6.30 -6.18 -0.81
CA GLY A 102 5.27 -7.01 -0.20
C GLY A 102 5.66 -7.54 1.17
N LEU A 103 6.91 -7.95 1.36
CA LEU A 103 7.45 -8.34 2.66
C LEU A 103 7.46 -7.17 3.65
N CYS A 104 7.93 -6.00 3.20
CA CYS A 104 7.91 -4.77 4.02
C CYS A 104 6.48 -4.38 4.42
N ALA A 105 5.54 -4.40 3.48
CA ALA A 105 4.12 -4.10 3.71
C ALA A 105 3.49 -5.08 4.71
N ALA A 106 3.75 -6.38 4.54
CA ALA A 106 3.24 -7.42 5.43
C ALA A 106 3.81 -7.28 6.85
N ALA A 107 5.12 -7.07 6.98
CA ALA A 107 5.78 -6.87 8.28
C ALA A 107 5.29 -5.60 8.99
N ALA A 108 5.16 -4.49 8.27
CA ALA A 108 4.68 -3.23 8.82
C ALA A 108 3.22 -3.35 9.28
N LEU A 109 2.37 -4.01 8.50
CA LEU A 109 1.00 -4.28 8.89
C LEU A 109 0.90 -5.22 10.09
N ALA A 110 1.74 -6.26 10.12
CA ALA A 110 1.79 -7.18 11.24
C ALA A 110 2.19 -6.49 12.54
N TRP A 111 3.17 -5.58 12.48
CA TRP A 111 3.56 -4.71 13.59
C TRP A 111 2.42 -3.77 14.02
N ALA A 112 1.69 -3.18 13.08
CA ALA A 112 0.58 -2.29 13.38
C ALA A 112 -0.55 -3.02 14.13
N PHE A 113 -0.90 -4.21 13.65
CA PHE A 113 -1.93 -5.06 14.26
C PHE A 113 -1.40 -5.80 15.50
N ARG A 114 -0.08 -5.92 15.68
CA ARG A 114 0.56 -6.85 16.62
C ARG A 114 0.03 -8.28 16.45
N THR A 115 -0.12 -8.73 15.21
CA THR A 115 -0.53 -10.10 14.92
C THR A 115 0.69 -11.02 14.87
N PRO A 116 0.72 -12.14 15.62
CA PRO A 116 1.79 -13.12 15.54
C PRO A 116 1.56 -14.16 14.42
N SER A 117 0.46 -14.07 13.67
CA SER A 117 0.13 -15.09 12.66
C SER A 117 1.01 -14.94 11.42
N TRP A 118 1.94 -15.89 11.28
CA TRP A 118 2.79 -16.02 10.09
C TRP A 118 1.98 -16.28 8.82
N GLN A 119 0.85 -16.99 8.91
CA GLN A 119 -0.02 -17.24 7.76
C GLN A 119 -0.54 -15.94 7.16
N LEU A 120 -0.92 -14.98 8.00
CA LEU A 120 -1.38 -13.67 7.55
C LEU A 120 -0.25 -12.83 6.98
N ILE A 121 0.95 -12.92 7.54
CA ILE A 121 2.14 -12.25 6.98
C ILE A 121 2.43 -12.79 5.58
N ILE A 122 2.46 -14.11 5.41
CA ILE A 122 2.69 -14.75 4.11
C ILE A 122 1.57 -14.41 3.12
N ALA A 123 0.30 -14.54 3.54
CA ALA A 123 -0.84 -14.22 2.68
C ALA A 123 -0.86 -12.75 2.26
N SER A 124 -0.52 -11.83 3.17
CA SER A 124 -0.40 -10.40 2.90
C SER A 124 0.73 -10.09 1.92
N ALA A 125 1.92 -10.66 2.13
CA ALA A 125 3.07 -10.47 1.26
C ALA A 125 2.79 -11.05 -0.15
N PHE A 126 2.21 -12.24 -0.22
CA PHE A 126 1.84 -12.87 -1.48
C PHE A 126 0.73 -12.09 -2.20
N ALA A 127 -0.29 -11.62 -1.49
CA ALA A 127 -1.36 -10.81 -2.08
C ALA A 127 -0.84 -9.49 -2.65
N TRP A 128 0.14 -8.87 -2.00
CA TRP A 128 0.84 -7.71 -2.52
C TRP A 128 1.59 -8.04 -3.82
N TRP A 129 2.44 -9.07 -3.76
CA TRP A 129 3.24 -9.51 -4.90
C TRP A 129 2.38 -9.87 -6.12
N ALA A 130 1.36 -10.72 -5.91
CA ALA A 130 0.44 -11.15 -6.95
C ALA A 130 -0.39 -9.98 -7.50
N GLY A 131 -0.89 -9.10 -6.61
CA GLY A 131 -1.66 -7.93 -7.01
C GLY A 131 -0.88 -6.98 -7.93
N TRP A 132 0.40 -6.75 -7.64
CA TRP A 132 1.25 -5.92 -8.49
C TRP A 132 1.50 -6.59 -9.86
N LEU A 133 1.92 -7.86 -9.87
CA LEU A 133 2.18 -8.58 -11.12
C LEU A 133 0.95 -8.68 -12.02
N VAL A 134 -0.21 -9.00 -11.44
CA VAL A 134 -1.49 -9.01 -12.17
C VAL A 134 -1.83 -7.60 -12.65
N GLY A 135 -1.60 -6.58 -11.83
CA GLY A 135 -1.80 -5.18 -12.21
C GLY A 135 -1.01 -4.81 -13.47
N VAL A 136 0.29 -5.10 -13.50
CA VAL A 136 1.17 -4.85 -14.65
C VAL A 136 0.74 -5.68 -15.86
N GLY A 137 0.42 -6.96 -15.67
CA GLY A 137 -0.05 -7.83 -16.75
C GLY A 137 -1.36 -7.33 -17.39
N VAL A 138 -2.30 -6.87 -16.57
CA VAL A 138 -3.58 -6.29 -17.05
C VAL A 138 -3.34 -4.96 -17.77
N ALA A 139 -2.50 -4.07 -17.22
CA ALA A 139 -2.17 -2.81 -17.87
C ALA A 139 -1.52 -3.04 -19.25
N GLY A 140 -0.60 -4.01 -19.36
CA GLY A 140 -0.01 -4.43 -20.62
C GLY A 140 -1.03 -5.00 -21.60
N ALA A 141 -1.93 -5.88 -21.14
CA ALA A 141 -3.00 -6.45 -21.98
C ALA A 141 -4.00 -5.40 -22.49
N LEU A 142 -4.17 -4.30 -21.76
CA LEU A 142 -4.98 -3.14 -22.15
C LEU A 142 -4.23 -2.14 -23.05
N GLY A 143 -2.96 -2.40 -23.37
CA GLY A 143 -2.14 -1.49 -24.19
C GLY A 143 -1.83 -0.16 -23.50
N LEU A 144 -1.86 -0.12 -22.16
CA LEU A 144 -1.59 1.09 -21.39
C LEU A 144 -0.09 1.33 -21.16
N SER A 145 0.73 0.29 -21.34
CA SER A 145 2.17 0.36 -21.10
C SER A 145 2.92 1.13 -22.19
N GLY A 146 3.92 1.91 -21.77
CA GLY A 146 4.80 2.64 -22.68
C GLY A 146 4.22 3.94 -23.23
N GLY A 147 3.07 4.39 -22.72
CA GLY A 147 2.59 5.75 -22.97
C GLY A 147 3.60 6.78 -22.47
N SER A 148 3.74 7.90 -23.19
CA SER A 148 4.70 8.98 -22.86
C SER A 148 4.03 10.25 -22.34
N THR A 149 2.70 10.23 -22.19
CA THR A 149 1.93 11.38 -21.72
C THR A 149 1.55 11.21 -20.24
N PRO A 150 1.39 12.32 -19.50
CA PRO A 150 0.93 12.28 -18.11
C PRO A 150 -0.38 11.51 -17.92
N ALA A 151 -1.32 11.68 -18.85
CA ALA A 151 -2.60 10.98 -18.81
C ALA A 151 -2.48 9.46 -19.03
N ALA A 152 -1.55 9.03 -19.90
CA ALA A 152 -1.31 7.61 -20.12
C ALA A 152 -0.69 6.95 -18.88
N TRP A 153 0.32 7.58 -18.26
CA TRP A 153 0.91 7.09 -17.01
C TRP A 153 -0.10 7.03 -15.88
N ALA A 154 -0.90 8.08 -15.70
CA ALA A 154 -1.92 8.12 -14.66
C ALA A 154 -2.93 6.96 -14.81
N THR A 155 -3.31 6.64 -16.05
CA THR A 155 -4.25 5.55 -16.34
C THR A 155 -3.63 4.18 -16.08
N GLU A 156 -2.40 3.94 -16.55
CA GLU A 156 -1.67 2.69 -16.25
C GLU A 156 -1.52 2.47 -14.75
N HIS A 157 -1.06 3.49 -14.02
CA HIS A 157 -0.86 3.40 -12.58
C HIS A 157 -2.17 3.25 -11.82
N ALA A 158 -3.27 3.88 -12.25
CA ALA A 158 -4.58 3.67 -11.67
C ALA A 158 -5.03 2.20 -11.75
N VAL A 159 -4.81 1.55 -12.90
CA VAL A 159 -5.15 0.13 -13.09
C VAL A 159 -4.30 -0.76 -12.19
N ILE A 160 -2.97 -0.56 -12.18
CA ILE A 160 -2.04 -1.33 -11.34
C ILE A 160 -2.39 -1.14 -9.86
N ALA A 161 -2.52 0.11 -9.41
CA ALA A 161 -2.83 0.48 -8.03
C ALA A 161 -4.20 -0.04 -7.58
N GLY A 162 -5.20 0.01 -8.46
CA GLY A 162 -6.53 -0.52 -8.20
C GLY A 162 -6.51 -2.03 -7.97
N ILE A 163 -5.88 -2.79 -8.87
CA ILE A 163 -5.76 -4.25 -8.76
C ILE A 163 -4.96 -4.64 -7.51
N LEU A 164 -3.83 -3.98 -7.27
CA LEU A 164 -3.01 -4.19 -6.08
C LEU A 164 -3.81 -3.92 -4.80
N GLY A 165 -4.48 -2.77 -4.72
CA GLY A 165 -5.24 -2.37 -3.54
C GLY A 165 -6.46 -3.26 -3.28
N LEU A 166 -7.12 -3.76 -4.33
CA LEU A 166 -8.21 -4.74 -4.20
C LEU A 166 -7.68 -6.09 -3.68
N THR A 167 -6.55 -6.56 -4.22
CA THR A 167 -5.96 -7.85 -3.85
C THR A 167 -5.45 -7.82 -2.41
N TRP A 168 -4.62 -6.83 -2.08
CA TRP A 168 -4.03 -6.68 -0.75
C TRP A 168 -5.07 -6.28 0.30
N GLY A 169 -5.97 -5.35 -0.03
CA GLY A 169 -7.08 -4.96 0.84
C GLY A 169 -7.97 -6.15 1.19
N SER A 170 -8.26 -7.03 0.22
CA SER A 170 -9.05 -8.24 0.46
C SER A 170 -8.37 -9.22 1.42
N ALA A 171 -7.06 -9.44 1.24
CA ALA A 171 -6.27 -10.33 2.10
C ALA A 171 -6.15 -9.82 3.55
N THR A 172 -6.10 -8.50 3.74
CA THR A 172 -5.85 -7.86 5.04
C THR A 172 -7.13 -7.44 5.80
N SER A 173 -8.27 -7.38 5.10
CA SER A 173 -9.54 -6.91 5.66
C SER A 173 -10.07 -7.64 6.91
N PRO A 174 -9.92 -8.98 7.06
CA PRO A 174 -10.51 -9.69 8.21
C PRO A 174 -9.85 -9.34 9.54
N ASP A 175 -8.52 -9.19 9.54
CA ASP A 175 -7.74 -9.00 10.76
C ASP A 175 -7.70 -7.53 11.19
N GLY A 176 -7.55 -6.61 10.22
CA GLY A 176 -7.54 -5.18 10.49
C GLY A 176 -8.82 -4.71 11.20
N ARG A 177 -9.99 -5.20 10.74
CA ARG A 177 -11.27 -4.85 11.36
C ARG A 177 -11.37 -5.36 12.80
N ARG A 178 -11.08 -6.64 13.03
CA ARG A 178 -11.22 -7.27 14.35
C ARG A 178 -10.30 -6.62 15.38
N VAL A 179 -9.03 -6.43 15.04
CA VAL A 179 -8.02 -5.93 15.97
C VAL A 179 -8.25 -4.46 16.31
N LEU A 180 -8.48 -3.60 15.31
CA LEU A 180 -8.56 -2.16 15.54
C LEU A 180 -9.84 -1.74 16.25
N GLN A 181 -11.00 -2.34 15.92
CA GLN A 181 -12.26 -2.03 16.60
C GLN A 181 -12.24 -2.48 18.06
N THR A 182 -11.70 -3.66 18.35
CA THR A 182 -11.57 -4.18 19.73
C THR A 182 -10.73 -3.24 20.60
N ARG A 183 -9.60 -2.74 20.08
CA ARG A 183 -8.74 -1.81 20.84
C ARG A 183 -9.41 -0.49 21.14
N GLN A 184 -10.17 0.06 20.20
CA GLN A 184 -10.90 1.29 20.42
C GLN A 184 -11.97 1.14 21.49
N LEU A 185 -12.71 0.02 21.48
CA LEU A 185 -13.70 -0.28 22.51
C LEU A 185 -13.05 -0.37 23.89
N LEU A 186 -11.94 -1.11 24.03
CA LEU A 186 -11.20 -1.21 25.29
C LEU A 186 -10.71 0.16 25.78
N ALA A 187 -10.19 1.00 24.89
CA ALA A 187 -9.75 2.35 25.23
C ALA A 187 -10.90 3.30 25.59
N GLN A 188 -12.12 3.05 25.11
CA GLN A 188 -13.31 3.79 25.53
C GLN A 188 -13.77 3.33 26.92
N LEU A 189 -13.78 2.03 27.18
CA LEU A 189 -14.18 1.47 28.47
C LEU A 189 -13.28 1.93 29.62
N ALA A 190 -11.95 1.90 29.42
CA ALA A 190 -11.00 2.40 30.42
C ALA A 190 -11.26 3.87 30.78
N ARG A 191 -11.51 4.71 29.78
CA ARG A 191 -11.84 6.14 30.00
C ARG A 191 -13.16 6.36 30.74
N VAL A 192 -14.13 5.46 30.59
CA VAL A 192 -15.39 5.53 31.33
C VAL A 192 -15.20 5.09 32.78
N GLN A 193 -14.35 4.08 33.03
CA GLN A 193 -14.02 3.62 34.37
C GLN A 193 -13.30 4.72 35.17
N ASP A 194 -12.28 5.35 34.59
CA ASP A 194 -11.54 6.44 35.24
C ASP A 194 -12.43 7.64 35.63
N ARG A 195 -13.47 7.92 34.84
CA ARG A 195 -14.45 8.98 35.14
C ARG A 195 -15.44 8.62 36.25
N ARG A 196 -15.59 7.34 36.59
CA ARG A 196 -16.46 6.89 37.69
C ARG A 196 -15.71 6.76 39.01
N SER A 197 -14.38 6.65 38.97
CA SER A 197 -13.52 6.57 40.15
C SER A 197 -13.05 7.93 40.68
N ASN A 198 -13.34 9.01 39.96
CA ASN A 198 -13.11 10.40 40.36
C ASN A 198 -14.45 11.09 40.62
#